data_AF-A0A7I8J8S3-F1
#
_entry.id   AF-A0A7I8J8S3-F1
#
_cell.length_a   1.000
_cell.length_b   1.000
_cell.length_c   1.000
_cell.angle_alpha   90.00
_cell.angle_beta   90.00
_cell.angle_gamma   90.00
#
_symmetry.space_group_name_H-M   'P 1'
#
loop_
_entity.id
_entity.type
_entity.pdbx_description
1 polymer ?
#
loop_
_entity_poly.entity_id
_entity_poly.type
_entity_poly.pdbx_seq_one_letter_code
_entity_poly.pdbx_strand_id
1 'polypeptide(L)'
;MAVARCMKSHVIIDLDGTLLNTDGIVEEVMRVFLVKYGKQWDRRCVHRTVGKTPLEAASAVVEDFDLPFSTEEFLDEVTPMFSERWSTIKALPGADRLIRHLSGNQVPLALTSNSPRSSIESKIASHDGWKESFSVIIGCDEIRYGKPSPEIFLGAANRMNVDPANCLVIEDSLPGVIAAKAAAMDVVAVPSIPKQANLYSSADEVINSLLDLQPEKWGLPPFNDWVDDTLPIEPWYIGGPVIKGFGRGSKVLGIPTANLPAEKFPHVLAEQASGVYFGWAGLSRRGVYKMVMSVGWNPYFDNTEKTIEPWLLHKFDEDFYGEELRLAVVGYIRPEANFSSLESLIARIHEDRRIAERALDLPLYAGFKDAAFFRTPPS
;
A
#
# COMPACT_ATOMS: atom_id res chain seq x y z
N MET A 1 15.92 25.66 3.20
CA MET A 1 15.01 26.41 2.31
C MET A 1 14.23 25.39 1.51
N ALA A 2 12.90 25.39 1.56
CA ALA A 2 12.11 24.55 0.67
C ALA A 2 12.27 25.11 -0.74
N VAL A 3 12.76 24.30 -1.68
CA VAL A 3 12.73 24.63 -3.11
C VAL A 3 11.25 24.77 -3.47
N ALA A 4 10.84 25.92 -3.99
CA ALA A 4 9.48 26.10 -4.49
C ALA A 4 9.28 25.09 -5.64
N ARG A 5 8.49 24.03 -5.39
CA ARG A 5 8.17 23.02 -6.40
C ARG A 5 7.32 23.67 -7.49
N CYS A 6 7.60 23.33 -8.74
CA CYS A 6 6.78 23.79 -9.86
C CYS A 6 5.41 23.11 -9.78
N MET A 7 4.33 23.86 -9.99
CA MET A 7 2.98 23.32 -9.96
C MET A 7 2.80 22.28 -11.08
N LYS A 8 2.16 21.17 -10.75
CA LYS A 8 1.84 20.07 -11.67
C LYS A 8 0.40 20.19 -12.14
N SER A 9 0.18 19.81 -13.39
CA SER A 9 -1.15 19.84 -14.01
C SER A 9 -1.61 18.47 -14.50
N HIS A 10 -0.68 17.54 -14.68
CA HIS A 10 -0.95 16.19 -15.19
C HIS A 10 -0.31 15.16 -14.26
N VAL A 11 -0.94 13.99 -14.14
CA VAL A 11 -0.42 12.90 -13.32
C VAL A 11 -0.28 11.64 -14.16
N ILE A 12 0.89 11.01 -14.10
CA ILE A 12 1.17 9.74 -14.75
C ILE A 12 1.40 8.70 -13.64
N ILE A 13 0.63 7.64 -13.63
CA ILE A 13 0.61 6.66 -12.54
C ILE A 13 1.10 5.32 -13.11
N ASP A 14 2.00 4.67 -12.38
CA ASP A 14 2.31 3.26 -12.64
C ASP A 14 1.16 2.33 -12.17
N LEU A 15 1.06 1.13 -12.74
CA LEU A 15 0.03 0.15 -12.38
C LEU A 15 0.49 -0.85 -11.32
N ASP A 16 1.58 -1.56 -11.59
CA ASP A 16 1.92 -2.85 -10.98
C ASP A 16 2.79 -2.61 -9.73
N GLY A 17 2.20 -2.75 -8.53
CA GLY A 17 2.86 -2.41 -7.28
C GLY A 17 2.57 -0.97 -6.80
N THR A 18 2.06 -0.11 -7.70
CA THR A 18 1.62 1.25 -7.37
C THR A 18 0.11 1.35 -7.13
N LEU A 19 -0.71 0.95 -8.11
CA LEU A 19 -2.18 0.97 -8.00
C LEU A 19 -2.75 -0.39 -7.60
N LEU A 20 -2.11 -1.48 -8.02
CA LEU A 20 -2.58 -2.85 -7.80
C LEU A 20 -1.51 -3.70 -7.10
N ASN A 21 -1.92 -4.57 -6.19
CA ASN A 21 -1.01 -5.51 -5.51
C ASN A 21 -0.69 -6.73 -6.38
N THR A 22 0.10 -6.54 -7.43
CA THR A 22 0.44 -7.59 -8.40
C THR A 22 1.44 -8.59 -7.86
N ASP A 23 2.33 -8.15 -6.98
CA ASP A 23 3.37 -8.99 -6.37
C ASP A 23 2.78 -10.16 -5.58
N GLY A 24 1.62 -9.96 -4.94
CA GLY A 24 0.91 -11.05 -4.25
C GLY A 24 0.51 -12.19 -5.20
N ILE A 25 -0.03 -11.86 -6.37
CA ILE A 25 -0.40 -12.88 -7.36
C ILE A 25 0.85 -13.51 -7.98
N VAL A 26 1.91 -12.72 -8.24
CA VAL A 26 3.20 -13.24 -8.71
C VAL A 26 3.76 -14.27 -7.74
N GLU A 27 3.81 -13.95 -6.44
CA GLU A 27 4.25 -14.89 -5.41
C GLU A 27 3.40 -16.18 -5.41
N GLU A 28 2.07 -16.08 -5.46
CA GLU A 28 1.20 -17.24 -5.46
C GLU A 28 1.40 -18.16 -6.67
N VAL A 29 1.42 -17.59 -7.88
CA VAL A 29 1.62 -18.34 -9.12
C VAL A 29 3.01 -19.00 -9.14
N MET A 30 4.04 -18.23 -8.79
CA MET A 30 5.41 -18.71 -8.81
C MET A 30 5.67 -19.80 -7.77
N ARG A 31 5.07 -19.72 -6.58
CA ARG A 31 5.14 -20.79 -5.57
C ARG A 31 4.55 -22.10 -6.11
N VAL A 32 3.40 -22.03 -6.78
CA VAL A 32 2.76 -23.23 -7.36
C VAL A 32 3.59 -23.78 -8.52
N PHE A 33 4.12 -22.92 -9.40
CA PHE A 33 4.90 -23.35 -10.55
C PHE A 33 6.23 -24.01 -10.13
N LEU A 34 7.00 -23.37 -9.26
CA LEU A 34 8.36 -23.79 -8.89
C LEU A 34 8.40 -25.11 -8.10
N VAL A 35 7.33 -25.45 -7.38
CA VAL A 35 7.22 -26.74 -6.66
C VAL A 35 7.36 -27.93 -7.62
N LYS A 36 6.88 -27.79 -8.88
CA LYS A 36 7.02 -28.84 -9.92
C LYS A 36 8.49 -29.16 -10.24
N TYR A 37 9.40 -28.24 -9.97
CA TYR A 37 10.83 -28.35 -10.23
C TYR A 37 11.66 -28.52 -8.94
N GLY A 38 11.01 -28.77 -7.80
CA GLY A 38 11.69 -28.90 -6.50
C GLY A 38 12.32 -27.59 -6.01
N LYS A 39 11.85 -26.44 -6.51
CA LYS A 39 12.33 -25.10 -6.12
C LYS A 39 11.29 -24.40 -5.23
N GLN A 40 11.70 -23.39 -4.49
CA GLN A 40 10.83 -22.58 -3.63
C GLN A 40 11.00 -21.11 -3.97
N TRP A 41 9.89 -20.38 -4.14
CA TRP A 41 9.94 -18.94 -4.38
C TRP A 41 10.63 -18.21 -3.23
N ASP A 42 11.63 -17.39 -3.56
CA ASP A 42 12.46 -16.65 -2.62
C ASP A 42 12.26 -15.14 -2.82
N ARG A 43 12.12 -14.41 -1.71
CA ARG A 43 12.03 -12.95 -1.67
C ARG A 43 13.20 -12.25 -2.35
N ARG A 44 14.39 -12.86 -2.42
CA ARG A 44 15.53 -12.32 -3.17
C ARG A 44 15.24 -12.13 -4.66
N CYS A 45 14.37 -12.99 -5.23
CA CYS A 45 13.97 -12.92 -6.63
C CYS A 45 13.02 -11.74 -6.88
N VAL A 46 12.20 -11.37 -5.89
CA VAL A 46 11.27 -10.23 -5.98
C VAL A 46 12.01 -8.94 -6.34
N HIS A 47 13.17 -8.69 -5.71
CA HIS A 47 14.00 -7.51 -6.03
C HIS A 47 14.53 -7.51 -7.46
N ARG A 48 14.70 -8.69 -8.08
CA ARG A 48 15.16 -8.82 -9.47
C ARG A 48 14.02 -8.78 -10.48
N THR A 49 12.75 -8.81 -10.07
CA THR A 49 11.60 -8.84 -10.99
C THR A 49 10.73 -7.59 -10.92
N VAL A 50 10.66 -6.88 -9.78
CA VAL A 50 9.82 -5.68 -9.61
C VAL A 50 10.18 -4.58 -10.62
N GLY A 51 9.14 -3.98 -11.22
CA GLY A 51 9.26 -2.89 -12.19
C GLY A 51 9.82 -3.28 -13.56
N LYS A 52 10.09 -4.56 -13.83
CA LYS A 52 10.62 -5.05 -15.12
C LYS A 52 9.53 -5.45 -16.10
N THR A 53 9.89 -5.56 -17.38
CA THR A 53 9.01 -6.17 -18.39
C THR A 53 8.84 -7.68 -18.11
N PRO A 54 7.75 -8.32 -18.57
CA PRO A 54 7.56 -9.76 -18.40
C PRO A 54 8.72 -10.60 -18.92
N LEU A 55 9.33 -10.21 -20.04
CA LEU A 55 10.47 -10.93 -20.63
C LEU A 55 11.71 -10.84 -19.74
N GLU A 56 12.03 -9.66 -19.22
CA GLU A 56 13.18 -9.48 -18.30
C GLU A 56 12.95 -10.17 -16.95
N ALA A 57 11.71 -10.16 -16.45
CA ALA A 57 11.35 -10.88 -15.23
C ALA A 57 11.44 -12.41 -15.43
N ALA A 58 10.91 -12.92 -16.54
CA ALA A 58 11.03 -14.33 -16.94
C ALA A 58 12.50 -14.77 -17.01
N SER A 59 13.35 -13.96 -17.65
CA SER A 59 14.79 -14.24 -17.76
C SER A 59 15.45 -14.35 -16.40
N ALA A 60 15.15 -13.42 -15.49
CA ALA A 60 15.67 -13.45 -14.12
C ALA A 60 15.22 -14.71 -13.35
N VAL A 61 13.95 -15.10 -13.48
CA VAL A 61 13.43 -16.30 -12.82
C VAL A 61 14.07 -17.58 -13.36
N VAL A 62 14.21 -17.71 -14.68
CA VAL A 62 14.87 -18.87 -15.30
C VAL A 62 16.31 -19.01 -14.81
N GLU A 63 17.06 -17.89 -14.77
CA GLU A 63 18.44 -17.85 -14.28
C GLU A 63 18.54 -18.18 -12.78
N ASP A 64 17.74 -17.50 -11.94
CA ASP A 64 17.83 -17.63 -10.47
C ASP A 64 17.48 -19.03 -9.97
N PHE A 65 16.56 -19.71 -10.66
CA PHE A 65 16.10 -21.04 -10.27
C PHE A 65 16.72 -22.17 -11.09
N ASP A 66 17.57 -21.86 -12.07
CA ASP A 66 18.18 -22.85 -12.98
C ASP A 66 17.11 -23.76 -13.61
N LEU A 67 16.10 -23.12 -14.21
CA LEU A 67 14.95 -23.81 -14.79
C LEU A 67 15.30 -24.36 -16.19
N PRO A 68 14.74 -25.53 -16.58
CA PRO A 68 15.04 -26.17 -17.85
C PRO A 68 14.21 -25.57 -19.01
N PHE A 69 14.15 -24.24 -19.10
CA PHE A 69 13.41 -23.50 -20.12
C PHE A 69 14.27 -22.40 -20.73
N SER A 70 14.00 -22.05 -22.00
CA SER A 70 14.32 -20.71 -22.49
C SER A 70 13.43 -19.66 -21.81
N THR A 71 13.80 -18.37 -21.94
CA THR A 71 13.00 -17.28 -21.37
C THR A 71 11.60 -17.23 -21.99
N GLU A 72 11.50 -17.44 -23.31
CA GLU A 72 10.25 -17.45 -24.05
C GLU A 72 9.36 -18.64 -23.65
N GLU A 73 9.91 -19.86 -23.59
CA GLU A 73 9.15 -21.05 -23.18
C GLU A 73 8.60 -20.90 -21.75
N PHE A 74 9.41 -20.36 -20.83
CA PHE A 74 8.95 -20.11 -19.46
C PHE A 74 7.81 -19.08 -19.43
N LEU A 75 7.93 -18.00 -20.21
CA LEU A 75 6.90 -16.97 -20.29
C LEU A 75 5.58 -17.54 -20.84
N ASP A 76 5.64 -18.38 -21.87
CA ASP A 76 4.48 -19.06 -22.46
C ASP A 76 3.78 -19.99 -21.45
N GLU A 77 4.55 -20.67 -20.61
CA GLU A 77 4.02 -21.55 -19.56
C GLU A 77 3.31 -20.80 -18.42
N VAL A 78 3.85 -19.65 -17.97
CA VAL A 78 3.30 -18.93 -16.80
C VAL A 78 2.25 -17.89 -17.16
N THR A 79 2.25 -17.35 -18.38
CA THR A 79 1.30 -16.30 -18.81
C THR A 79 -0.18 -16.69 -18.65
N PRO A 80 -0.61 -17.93 -18.97
CA PRO A 80 -1.99 -18.36 -18.73
C PRO A 80 -2.34 -18.38 -17.24
N MET A 81 -1.43 -18.85 -16.37
CA MET A 81 -1.64 -18.91 -14.92
C MET A 81 -1.89 -17.53 -14.30
N PHE A 82 -1.28 -16.51 -14.88
CA PHE A 82 -1.46 -15.11 -14.53
C PHE A 82 -2.77 -14.52 -15.03
N SER A 83 -3.08 -14.78 -16.31
CA SER A 83 -4.24 -14.21 -16.99
C SER A 83 -5.57 -14.60 -16.31
N GLU A 84 -5.64 -15.79 -15.72
CA GLU A 84 -6.80 -16.27 -14.95
C GLU A 84 -7.05 -15.50 -13.65
N ARG A 85 -6.06 -14.77 -13.13
CA ARG A 85 -6.11 -14.11 -11.82
C ARG A 85 -6.14 -12.58 -11.88
N TRP A 86 -5.79 -11.98 -13.02
CA TRP A 86 -5.76 -10.52 -13.16
C TRP A 86 -7.08 -9.83 -12.86
N SER A 87 -8.22 -10.43 -13.21
CA SER A 87 -9.52 -9.83 -12.92
C SER A 87 -9.91 -9.83 -11.44
N THR A 88 -9.20 -10.57 -10.57
CA THR A 88 -9.49 -10.66 -9.13
C THR A 88 -8.54 -9.82 -8.28
N ILE A 89 -7.62 -9.09 -8.91
CA ILE A 89 -6.64 -8.30 -8.20
C ILE A 89 -7.32 -7.15 -7.44
N LYS A 90 -6.81 -6.85 -6.25
CA LYS A 90 -7.31 -5.75 -5.44
C LYS A 90 -6.47 -4.50 -5.65
N ALA A 91 -7.14 -3.36 -5.55
CA ALA A 91 -6.51 -2.07 -5.51
C ALA A 91 -5.68 -1.91 -4.22
N LEU A 92 -4.54 -1.23 -4.32
CA LEU A 92 -3.73 -0.86 -3.16
C LEU A 92 -4.42 0.26 -2.36
N PRO A 93 -4.17 0.35 -1.04
CA PRO A 93 -4.79 1.37 -0.19
C PRO A 93 -4.57 2.79 -0.73
N GLY A 94 -5.68 3.49 -1.03
CA GLY A 94 -5.69 4.84 -1.56
C GLY A 94 -5.77 4.95 -3.09
N ALA A 95 -5.64 3.86 -3.84
CA ALA A 95 -5.68 3.88 -5.31
C ALA A 95 -7.03 4.39 -5.87
N ASP A 96 -8.14 3.78 -5.47
CA ASP A 96 -9.49 4.20 -5.91
C ASP A 96 -9.79 5.65 -5.52
N ARG A 97 -9.39 6.02 -4.29
CA ARG A 97 -9.54 7.38 -3.75
C ARG A 97 -8.78 8.38 -4.62
N LEU A 98 -7.52 8.09 -4.96
CA LEU A 98 -6.67 8.94 -5.78
C LEU A 98 -7.24 9.14 -7.19
N ILE A 99 -7.58 8.05 -7.88
CA ILE A 99 -8.09 8.09 -9.25
C ILE A 99 -9.40 8.88 -9.29
N ARG A 100 -10.35 8.56 -8.41
CA ARG A 100 -11.65 9.24 -8.34
C ARG A 100 -11.49 10.72 -8.03
N HIS A 101 -10.59 11.08 -7.11
CA HIS A 101 -10.34 12.47 -6.73
C HIS A 101 -9.75 13.29 -7.88
N LEU A 102 -8.68 12.80 -8.52
CA LEU A 102 -8.02 13.52 -9.60
C LEU A 102 -8.91 13.63 -10.83
N SER A 103 -9.55 12.53 -11.24
CA SER A 103 -10.51 12.50 -12.36
C SER A 103 -11.71 13.43 -12.10
N GLY A 104 -12.28 13.38 -10.89
CA GLY A 104 -13.39 14.25 -10.49
C GLY A 104 -13.05 15.74 -10.45
N ASN A 105 -11.77 16.08 -10.27
CA ASN A 105 -11.26 17.46 -10.36
C ASN A 105 -10.68 17.80 -11.74
N GLN A 106 -10.95 16.98 -12.77
CA GLN A 106 -10.52 17.20 -14.15
C GLN A 106 -9.00 17.29 -14.33
N VAL A 107 -8.22 16.65 -13.45
CA VAL A 107 -6.77 16.50 -13.62
C VAL A 107 -6.53 15.39 -14.64
N PRO A 108 -5.88 15.65 -15.79
CA PRO A 108 -5.60 14.60 -16.76
C PRO A 108 -4.69 13.52 -16.20
N LEU A 109 -5.13 12.27 -16.35
CA LEU A 109 -4.41 11.08 -15.89
C LEU A 109 -3.88 10.27 -17.07
N ALA A 110 -2.67 9.75 -16.91
CA ALA A 110 -2.16 8.64 -17.72
C ALA A 110 -1.81 7.44 -16.85
N LEU A 111 -2.04 6.24 -17.37
CA LEU A 111 -1.59 4.98 -16.81
C LEU A 111 -0.44 4.43 -17.65
N THR A 112 0.65 4.05 -17.00
CA THR A 112 1.80 3.44 -17.67
C THR A 112 2.20 2.16 -16.95
N SER A 113 2.69 1.16 -17.67
CA SER A 113 3.24 -0.04 -17.05
C SER A 113 4.21 -0.74 -18.01
N ASN A 114 5.19 -1.46 -17.43
CA ASN A 114 6.07 -2.36 -18.17
C ASN A 114 5.36 -3.67 -18.60
N SER A 115 4.08 -3.84 -18.29
CA SER A 115 3.20 -4.88 -18.82
C SER A 115 2.70 -4.54 -20.23
N PRO A 116 2.36 -5.55 -21.06
CA PRO A 116 1.67 -5.33 -22.33
C PRO A 116 0.30 -4.69 -22.15
N ARG A 117 -0.16 -3.95 -23.16
CA ARG A 117 -1.45 -3.24 -23.15
C ARG A 117 -2.63 -4.15 -22.83
N SER A 118 -2.68 -5.34 -23.41
CA SER A 118 -3.74 -6.32 -23.14
C SER A 118 -3.78 -6.73 -21.66
N SER A 119 -2.61 -6.95 -21.04
CA SER A 119 -2.50 -7.30 -19.63
C SER A 119 -2.95 -6.14 -18.73
N ILE A 120 -2.58 -4.90 -19.06
CA ILE A 120 -3.04 -3.70 -18.35
C ILE A 120 -4.57 -3.63 -18.37
N GLU A 121 -5.19 -3.81 -19.54
CA GLU A 121 -6.65 -3.74 -19.66
C GLU A 121 -7.34 -4.85 -18.87
N SER A 122 -6.80 -6.08 -18.87
CA SER A 122 -7.33 -7.17 -18.04
C SER A 122 -7.24 -6.89 -16.54
N LYS A 123 -6.14 -6.26 -16.08
CA LYS A 123 -5.90 -5.92 -14.67
C LYS A 123 -6.87 -4.85 -14.17
N ILE A 124 -7.19 -3.84 -14.99
CA ILE A 124 -8.10 -2.74 -14.59
C ILE A 124 -9.57 -3.02 -14.89
N ALA A 125 -9.91 -4.11 -15.59
CA ALA A 125 -11.26 -4.38 -16.07
C ALA A 125 -12.30 -4.56 -14.96
N SER A 126 -11.90 -5.06 -13.79
CA SER A 126 -12.78 -5.25 -12.63
C SER A 126 -12.88 -4.03 -11.72
N HIS A 127 -12.19 -2.94 -12.06
CA HIS A 127 -12.16 -1.72 -11.26
C HIS A 127 -13.04 -0.64 -11.90
N ASP A 128 -14.25 -0.48 -11.35
CA ASP A 128 -15.27 0.41 -11.88
C ASP A 128 -14.77 1.85 -12.08
N GLY A 129 -14.86 2.34 -13.31
CA GLY A 129 -14.50 3.71 -13.69
C GLY A 129 -13.00 3.97 -13.89
N TRP A 130 -12.14 2.97 -13.71
CA TRP A 130 -10.68 3.17 -13.89
C TRP A 130 -10.34 3.45 -15.34
N LYS A 131 -10.78 2.61 -16.28
CA LYS A 131 -10.44 2.75 -17.71
C LYS A 131 -10.85 4.12 -18.25
N GLU A 132 -12.01 4.63 -17.84
CA GLU A 132 -12.56 5.91 -18.25
C GLU A 132 -11.86 7.11 -17.60
N SER A 133 -11.20 6.90 -16.46
CA SER A 133 -10.47 7.97 -15.75
C SER A 133 -9.13 8.31 -16.38
N PHE A 134 -8.55 7.41 -17.20
CA PHE A 134 -7.26 7.61 -17.85
C PHE A 134 -7.44 8.13 -19.29
N SER A 135 -6.93 9.33 -19.55
CA SER A 135 -6.88 9.91 -20.90
C SER A 135 -5.91 9.18 -21.82
N VAL A 136 -4.86 8.60 -21.23
CA VAL A 136 -3.82 7.84 -21.92
C VAL A 136 -3.51 6.60 -21.10
N ILE A 137 -3.39 5.46 -21.76
CA ILE A 137 -2.85 4.23 -21.19
C ILE A 137 -1.72 3.79 -22.14
N ILE A 138 -0.56 3.36 -21.62
CA ILE A 138 0.57 2.88 -22.43
C ILE A 138 1.16 1.61 -21.79
N GLY A 139 1.27 0.54 -22.58
CA GLY A 139 2.01 -0.67 -22.22
C GLY A 139 3.41 -0.74 -22.85
N CYS A 140 4.22 -1.70 -22.41
CA CYS A 140 5.58 -1.88 -22.91
C CYS A 140 5.66 -2.24 -24.40
N ASP A 141 4.59 -2.82 -24.96
CA ASP A 141 4.45 -3.22 -26.36
C ASP A 141 4.15 -2.04 -27.30
N GLU A 142 3.93 -0.85 -26.76
CA GLU A 142 3.69 0.38 -27.53
C GLU A 142 4.93 1.30 -27.63
N ILE A 143 6.05 0.89 -27.04
CA ILE A 143 7.31 1.64 -26.94
C ILE A 143 8.50 0.72 -27.24
N ARG A 144 9.68 1.28 -27.50
CA ARG A 144 10.84 0.47 -27.91
C ARG A 144 11.59 -0.10 -26.72
N TYR A 145 11.74 0.69 -25.66
CA TYR A 145 12.44 0.31 -24.44
C TYR A 145 11.60 0.67 -23.21
N GLY A 146 11.24 -0.32 -22.40
CA GLY A 146 10.53 -0.13 -21.13
C GLY A 146 11.38 0.58 -20.07
N LYS A 147 10.78 0.83 -18.90
CA LYS A 147 11.49 1.40 -17.73
C LYS A 147 12.72 0.54 -17.44
N PRO A 148 13.93 1.12 -17.26
CA PRO A 148 14.23 2.50 -16.86
C PRO A 148 14.39 3.53 -18.00
N SER A 149 14.09 3.17 -19.26
CA SER A 149 14.01 4.16 -20.33
C SER A 149 12.89 5.18 -20.07
N PRO A 150 13.08 6.48 -20.37
CA PRO A 150 12.05 7.50 -20.20
C PRO A 150 10.94 7.42 -21.25
N GLU A 151 11.07 6.57 -22.28
CA GLU A 151 10.17 6.54 -23.44
C GLU A 151 8.69 6.41 -23.08
N ILE A 152 8.35 5.58 -22.09
CA ILE A 152 6.95 5.37 -21.70
C ILE A 152 6.32 6.64 -21.11
N PHE A 153 7.08 7.38 -20.29
CA PHE A 153 6.61 8.63 -19.68
C PHE A 153 6.59 9.78 -20.69
N LEU A 154 7.63 9.90 -21.53
CA LEU A 154 7.65 10.88 -22.62
C LEU A 154 6.52 10.63 -23.63
N GLY A 155 6.24 9.35 -23.93
CA GLY A 155 5.11 8.94 -24.75
C GLY A 155 3.77 9.35 -24.13
N ALA A 156 3.60 9.18 -22.82
CA ALA A 156 2.39 9.59 -22.11
C ALA A 156 2.20 11.11 -22.13
N ALA A 157 3.26 11.88 -21.81
CA ALA A 157 3.21 13.34 -21.87
C ALA A 157 2.90 13.86 -23.27
N ASN A 158 3.50 13.26 -24.31
CA ASN A 158 3.22 13.63 -25.70
C ASN A 158 1.76 13.34 -26.09
N ARG A 159 1.21 12.17 -25.71
CA ARG A 159 -0.20 11.83 -25.99
C ARG A 159 -1.19 12.71 -25.22
N MET A 160 -0.81 13.21 -24.05
CA MET A 160 -1.57 14.21 -23.28
C MET A 160 -1.31 15.66 -23.74
N ASN A 161 -0.38 15.89 -24.67
CA ASN A 161 0.05 17.21 -25.14
C ASN A 161 0.51 18.15 -24.01
N VAL A 162 1.38 17.64 -23.14
CA VAL A 162 1.93 18.39 -21.99
C VAL A 162 3.46 18.34 -21.96
N ASP A 163 4.08 19.43 -21.50
CA ASP A 163 5.51 19.46 -21.17
C ASP A 163 5.81 18.50 -19.99
N PRO A 164 6.81 17.61 -20.10
CA PRO A 164 7.20 16.72 -19.01
C PRO A 164 7.42 17.41 -17.65
N ALA A 165 7.91 18.65 -17.62
CA ALA A 165 8.12 19.39 -16.38
C ALA A 165 6.81 19.67 -15.60
N ASN A 166 5.66 19.60 -16.26
CA ASN A 166 4.34 19.79 -15.67
C ASN A 166 3.65 18.48 -15.23
N CYS A 167 4.32 17.34 -15.42
CA CYS A 167 3.85 16.03 -15.00
C CYS A 167 4.36 15.66 -13.60
N LEU A 168 3.49 15.02 -12.82
CA LEU A 168 3.85 14.27 -11.63
C LEU A 168 3.76 12.77 -11.93
N VAL A 169 4.85 12.04 -11.72
CA VAL A 169 4.85 10.57 -11.77
C VAL A 169 4.60 10.00 -10.38
N ILE A 170 3.80 8.94 -10.27
CA ILE A 170 3.64 8.14 -9.06
C ILE A 170 4.08 6.71 -9.37
N GLU A 171 5.05 6.19 -8.62
CA GLU A 171 5.80 4.96 -8.97
C GLU A 171 6.30 4.20 -7.73
N ASP A 172 6.34 2.87 -7.76
CA ASP A 172 6.75 2.01 -6.64
C ASP A 172 8.14 1.36 -6.78
N SER A 173 8.73 1.45 -7.96
CA SER A 173 9.90 0.70 -8.42
C SER A 173 11.08 1.62 -8.79
N LEU A 174 12.29 1.15 -8.51
CA LEU A 174 13.51 1.90 -8.86
C LEU A 174 13.65 2.14 -10.39
N PRO A 175 13.37 1.16 -11.28
CA PRO A 175 13.40 1.40 -12.72
C PRO A 175 12.46 2.53 -13.15
N GLY A 176 11.25 2.59 -12.59
CA GLY A 176 10.31 3.65 -12.91
C GLY A 176 10.70 5.02 -12.38
N VAL A 177 11.22 5.11 -11.16
CA VAL A 177 11.79 6.37 -10.65
C VAL A 177 12.94 6.86 -11.54
N ILE A 178 13.84 5.97 -11.98
CA ILE A 178 14.92 6.33 -12.91
C ILE A 178 14.35 6.85 -14.23
N ALA A 179 13.36 6.16 -14.80
CA ALA A 179 12.70 6.57 -16.05
C ALA A 179 12.01 7.94 -15.90
N ALA A 180 11.33 8.21 -14.79
CA ALA A 180 10.66 9.48 -14.53
C ALA A 180 11.65 10.65 -14.45
N LYS A 181 12.77 10.46 -13.73
CA LYS A 181 13.82 11.48 -13.66
C LYS A 181 14.52 11.67 -15.01
N ALA A 182 14.76 10.60 -15.76
CA ALA A 182 15.32 10.67 -17.11
C ALA A 182 14.37 11.41 -18.09
N ALA A 183 13.07 11.38 -17.84
CA ALA A 183 12.06 12.15 -18.57
C ALA A 183 11.91 13.61 -18.09
N ALA A 184 12.75 14.05 -17.14
CA ALA A 184 12.68 15.37 -16.49
C ALA A 184 11.34 15.67 -15.79
N MET A 185 10.70 14.63 -15.24
CA MET A 185 9.47 14.75 -14.47
C MET A 185 9.75 14.73 -12.96
N ASP A 186 8.84 15.29 -12.17
CA ASP A 186 8.85 15.08 -10.72
C ASP A 186 8.21 13.73 -10.41
N VAL A 187 8.68 13.04 -9.37
CA VAL A 187 8.20 11.71 -9.02
C VAL A 187 7.99 11.55 -7.51
N VAL A 188 6.81 11.02 -7.16
CA VAL A 188 6.51 10.48 -5.83
C VAL A 188 6.74 8.98 -5.88
N ALA A 189 7.69 8.50 -5.09
CA ALA A 189 7.93 7.08 -4.91
C ALA A 189 7.02 6.51 -3.82
N VAL A 190 6.39 5.36 -4.08
CA VAL A 190 5.57 4.58 -3.14
C VAL A 190 6.11 3.15 -3.09
N PRO A 191 7.28 2.90 -2.48
CA PRO A 191 7.99 1.64 -2.65
C PRO A 191 7.13 0.42 -2.29
N SER A 192 6.94 -0.49 -3.25
CA SER A 192 6.19 -1.74 -3.06
C SER A 192 6.88 -2.68 -2.07
N ILE A 193 8.21 -2.55 -1.96
CA ILE A 193 9.04 -3.32 -1.06
C ILE A 193 9.35 -2.51 0.21
N PRO A 194 8.96 -3.01 1.40
CA PRO A 194 9.23 -2.35 2.67
C PRO A 194 10.74 -2.15 2.93
N LYS A 195 11.06 -1.14 3.74
CA LYS A 195 12.44 -0.83 4.21
C LYS A 195 13.45 -0.51 3.10
N GLN A 196 12.99 -0.06 1.92
CA GLN A 196 13.87 0.33 0.80
C GLN A 196 13.88 1.82 0.50
N ALA A 197 13.27 2.66 1.34
CA ALA A 197 13.15 4.11 1.09
C ALA A 197 14.49 4.80 0.76
N ASN A 198 15.61 4.31 1.31
CA ASN A 198 16.95 4.80 1.02
C ASN A 198 17.42 4.59 -0.43
N LEU A 199 16.84 3.62 -1.15
CA LEU A 199 17.14 3.37 -2.57
C LEU A 199 16.48 4.40 -3.48
N TYR A 200 15.42 5.07 -3.02
CA TYR A 200 14.62 6.03 -3.78
C TYR A 200 15.11 7.47 -3.60
N SER A 201 16.39 7.67 -3.30
CA SER A 201 16.98 8.99 -3.01
C SER A 201 16.89 10.02 -4.15
N SER A 202 16.65 9.57 -5.39
CA SER A 202 16.43 10.42 -6.56
C SER A 202 14.98 10.87 -6.73
N ALA A 203 14.04 10.28 -5.99
CA ALA A 203 12.64 10.70 -6.02
C ALA A 203 12.46 12.03 -5.30
N ASP A 204 11.48 12.82 -5.75
CA ASP A 204 11.22 14.14 -5.20
C ASP A 204 10.45 14.05 -3.87
N GLU A 205 9.70 12.96 -3.65
CA GLU A 205 9.10 12.57 -2.38
C GLU A 205 9.00 11.05 -2.28
N VAL A 206 9.15 10.49 -1.08
CA VAL A 206 8.94 9.05 -0.81
C VAL A 206 7.85 8.94 0.25
N ILE A 207 6.79 8.18 -0.05
CA ILE A 207 5.67 7.90 0.84
C ILE A 207 5.49 6.39 1.02
N ASN A 208 4.75 5.96 2.05
CA ASN A 208 4.57 4.53 2.33
C ASN A 208 3.32 3.94 1.68
N SER A 209 2.35 4.79 1.35
CA SER A 209 1.07 4.42 0.75
C SER A 209 0.46 5.59 0.00
N LEU A 210 -0.42 5.32 -0.98
CA LEU A 210 -1.22 6.37 -1.62
C LEU A 210 -2.16 7.10 -0.64
N LEU A 211 -2.44 6.52 0.54
CA LEU A 211 -3.13 7.22 1.64
C LEU A 211 -2.35 8.43 2.17
N ASP A 212 -1.02 8.44 2.01
CA ASP A 212 -0.13 9.48 2.52
C ASP A 212 0.06 10.65 1.54
N LEU A 213 -0.41 10.50 0.30
CA LEU A 213 -0.23 11.50 -0.73
C LEU A 213 -0.99 12.79 -0.36
N GLN A 214 -0.29 13.92 -0.50
CA GLN A 214 -0.84 15.27 -0.35
C GLN A 214 -0.74 15.99 -1.69
N PRO A 215 -1.79 15.96 -2.54
CA PRO A 215 -1.77 16.53 -3.89
C PRO A 215 -1.39 18.02 -3.90
N GLU A 216 -1.77 18.77 -2.88
CA GLU A 216 -1.51 20.20 -2.75
C GLU A 216 -0.02 20.55 -2.65
N LYS A 217 0.85 19.63 -2.19
CA LYS A 217 2.32 19.82 -2.24
C LYS A 217 2.85 19.96 -3.67
N TRP A 218 2.07 19.51 -4.63
CA TRP A 218 2.38 19.49 -6.07
C TRP A 218 1.54 20.49 -6.85
N GLY A 219 0.74 21.33 -6.17
CA GLY A 219 -0.17 22.28 -6.82
C GLY A 219 -1.43 21.62 -7.42
N LEU A 220 -1.70 20.36 -7.09
CA LEU A 220 -2.92 19.66 -7.47
C LEU A 220 -4.05 19.94 -6.46
N PRO A 221 -5.33 19.75 -6.82
CA PRO A 221 -6.46 19.95 -5.92
C PRO A 221 -6.32 19.09 -4.64
N PRO A 222 -6.41 19.68 -3.43
CA PRO A 222 -6.29 18.94 -2.18
C PRO A 222 -7.44 17.95 -2.02
N PHE A 223 -7.18 16.84 -1.35
CA PHE A 223 -8.25 15.96 -0.91
C PHE A 223 -9.20 16.69 0.06
N ASN A 224 -10.50 16.40 -0.03
CA ASN A 224 -11.55 17.06 0.75
C ASN A 224 -12.35 16.09 1.64
N ASP A 225 -11.83 14.88 1.84
CA ASP A 225 -12.47 13.77 2.53
C ASP A 225 -11.90 13.48 3.93
N TRP A 226 -10.92 14.27 4.37
CA TRP A 226 -10.46 14.26 5.75
C TRP A 226 -11.49 14.92 6.67
N VAL A 227 -11.77 14.27 7.79
CA VAL A 227 -12.72 14.71 8.82
C VAL A 227 -11.99 14.71 10.16
N ASP A 228 -11.85 15.88 10.79
CA ASP A 228 -11.22 16.05 12.11
C ASP A 228 -9.90 15.26 12.27
N ASP A 229 -8.95 15.48 11.36
CA ASP A 229 -7.63 14.81 11.31
C ASP A 229 -7.69 13.29 11.08
N THR A 230 -8.80 12.79 10.53
CA THR A 230 -8.96 11.38 10.17
C THR A 230 -9.41 11.20 8.74
N LEU A 231 -9.00 10.09 8.12
CA LEU A 231 -9.44 9.67 6.81
C LEU A 231 -10.40 8.46 6.99
N PRO A 232 -11.68 8.58 6.62
CA PRO A 232 -12.57 7.42 6.53
C PRO A 232 -12.02 6.40 5.54
N ILE A 233 -12.03 5.12 5.91
CA ILE A 233 -11.65 4.01 5.01
C ILE A 233 -12.78 3.00 4.93
N GLU A 234 -12.72 2.08 3.95
CA GLU A 234 -13.59 0.92 3.97
C GLU A 234 -13.33 0.11 5.24
N PRO A 235 -14.36 -0.13 6.09
CA PRO A 235 -14.16 -0.81 7.34
C PRO A 235 -13.70 -2.25 7.13
N TRP A 236 -12.70 -2.66 7.90
CA TRP A 236 -12.23 -4.04 7.90
C TRP A 236 -12.16 -4.58 9.32
N TYR A 237 -12.26 -5.91 9.40
CA TYR A 237 -12.47 -6.62 10.65
C TYR A 237 -11.42 -7.68 10.84
N ILE A 238 -10.90 -7.78 12.06
CA ILE A 238 -9.90 -8.76 12.45
C ILE A 238 -10.15 -9.17 13.89
N GLY A 239 -9.91 -10.42 14.24
CA GLY A 239 -10.10 -10.88 15.62
C GLY A 239 -9.37 -12.17 15.93
N GLY A 240 -9.03 -12.34 17.19
CA GLY A 240 -8.39 -13.51 17.73
C GLY A 240 -8.01 -13.34 19.19
N PRO A 241 -7.35 -14.36 19.78
CA PRO A 241 -6.95 -14.31 21.18
C PRO A 241 -5.87 -13.25 21.40
N VAL A 242 -6.00 -12.46 22.46
CA VAL A 242 -4.97 -11.49 22.88
C VAL A 242 -3.70 -12.24 23.27
N ILE A 243 -2.59 -11.93 22.61
CA ILE A 243 -1.28 -12.53 22.89
C ILE A 243 -0.35 -11.52 23.58
N LYS A 244 0.71 -12.05 24.21
CA LYS A 244 1.81 -11.21 24.68
C LYS A 244 2.60 -10.71 23.47
N GLY A 245 2.71 -9.39 23.32
CA GLY A 245 3.64 -8.78 22.37
C GLY A 245 5.05 -8.67 22.94
N PHE A 246 5.88 -7.82 22.34
CA PHE A 246 7.28 -7.57 22.75
C PHE A 246 7.44 -6.95 24.17
N GLY A 247 6.34 -6.63 24.86
CA GLY A 247 6.34 -6.07 26.22
C GLY A 247 6.82 -4.61 26.30
N ARG A 248 7.11 -3.97 25.16
CA ARG A 248 7.67 -2.62 25.07
C ARG A 248 6.60 -1.53 25.27
N GLY A 249 5.40 -1.70 24.71
CA GLY A 249 4.30 -0.74 24.85
C GLY A 249 4.02 -0.40 26.32
N SER A 250 3.69 -1.40 27.14
CA SER A 250 3.35 -1.17 28.54
C SER A 250 4.58 -0.76 29.38
N LYS A 251 5.70 -1.50 29.29
CA LYS A 251 6.85 -1.28 30.19
C LYS A 251 7.72 -0.07 29.84
N VAL A 252 7.77 0.33 28.57
CA VAL A 252 8.65 1.41 28.09
C VAL A 252 7.85 2.66 27.74
N LEU A 253 6.65 2.51 27.14
CA LEU A 253 5.83 3.65 26.70
C LEU A 253 4.71 4.02 27.68
N GLY A 254 4.34 3.12 28.61
CA GLY A 254 3.15 3.27 29.45
C GLY A 254 1.83 3.03 28.70
N ILE A 255 1.91 2.35 27.55
CA ILE A 255 0.80 2.17 26.60
C ILE A 255 0.50 0.67 26.46
N PRO A 256 -0.52 0.13 27.17
CA PRO A 256 -0.84 -1.28 27.11
C PRO A 256 -1.51 -1.64 25.77
N THR A 257 -0.76 -2.32 24.91
CA THR A 257 -1.23 -2.81 23.59
C THR A 257 -1.70 -4.26 23.68
N ALA A 258 -2.88 -4.56 23.12
CA ALA A 258 -3.46 -5.90 23.06
C ALA A 258 -3.12 -6.59 21.73
N ASN A 259 -1.94 -7.21 21.65
CA ASN A 259 -1.41 -7.74 20.40
C ASN A 259 -2.23 -8.93 19.86
N LEU A 260 -2.35 -9.01 18.53
CA LEU A 260 -2.90 -10.17 17.81
C LEU A 260 -1.76 -10.97 17.15
N PRO A 261 -1.92 -12.30 16.96
CA PRO A 261 -0.91 -13.14 16.32
C PRO A 261 -0.83 -12.85 14.81
N ALA A 262 0.20 -12.10 14.40
CA ALA A 262 0.40 -11.66 13.00
C ALA A 262 0.40 -12.81 11.98
N GLU A 263 0.97 -13.95 12.36
CA GLU A 263 1.03 -15.20 11.58
C GLU A 263 -0.36 -15.76 11.21
N LYS A 264 -1.44 -15.38 11.91
CA LYS A 264 -2.81 -15.76 11.55
C LYS A 264 -3.46 -14.86 10.51
N PHE A 265 -2.84 -13.72 10.19
CA PHE A 265 -3.41 -12.69 9.31
C PHE A 265 -2.45 -12.22 8.21
N PRO A 266 -1.73 -13.11 7.52
CA PRO A 266 -0.71 -12.71 6.53
C PRO A 266 -1.32 -11.89 5.39
N HIS A 267 -2.51 -12.27 4.91
CA HIS A 267 -3.19 -11.56 3.83
C HIS A 267 -3.65 -10.15 4.24
N VAL A 268 -4.23 -10.00 5.44
CA VAL A 268 -4.65 -8.68 5.95
C VAL A 268 -3.44 -7.77 6.12
N LEU A 269 -2.36 -8.28 6.69
CA LEU A 269 -1.12 -7.52 6.86
C LEU A 269 -0.47 -7.12 5.54
N ALA A 270 -0.56 -7.97 4.51
CA ALA A 270 -0.06 -7.66 3.18
C ALA A 270 -0.92 -6.60 2.47
N GLU A 271 -2.24 -6.62 2.65
CA GLU A 271 -3.18 -5.71 1.96
C GLU A 271 -3.26 -4.32 2.62
N GLN A 272 -3.02 -4.19 3.92
CA GLN A 272 -3.15 -2.92 4.62
C GLN A 272 -1.87 -2.07 4.53
N ALA A 273 -1.99 -0.75 4.39
CA ALA A 273 -0.85 0.15 4.47
C ALA A 273 -0.24 0.18 5.88
N SER A 274 1.03 0.58 5.97
CA SER A 274 1.65 0.85 7.26
C SER A 274 1.24 2.22 7.79
N GLY A 275 0.70 2.28 9.00
CA GLY A 275 0.30 3.54 9.62
C GLY A 275 -0.48 3.38 10.92
N VAL A 276 -1.07 4.49 11.35
CA VAL A 276 -1.91 4.57 12.55
C VAL A 276 -3.37 4.62 12.13
N TYR A 277 -4.14 3.69 12.67
CA TYR A 277 -5.55 3.48 12.42
C TYR A 277 -6.35 3.66 13.71
N PHE A 278 -7.67 3.73 13.60
CA PHE A 278 -8.57 3.76 14.75
C PHE A 278 -9.87 3.02 14.47
N GLY A 279 -10.60 2.75 15.54
CA GLY A 279 -11.84 2.00 15.44
C GLY A 279 -12.38 1.52 16.79
N TRP A 280 -13.09 0.40 16.74
CA TRP A 280 -13.73 -0.20 17.90
C TRP A 280 -13.12 -1.56 18.20
N ALA A 281 -12.95 -1.85 19.48
CA ALA A 281 -12.38 -3.09 20.00
C ALA A 281 -13.38 -3.78 20.93
N GLY A 282 -13.90 -4.92 20.51
CA GLY A 282 -14.78 -5.78 21.29
C GLY A 282 -13.99 -6.87 22.03
N LEU A 283 -14.12 -6.90 23.35
CA LEU A 283 -13.63 -7.96 24.22
C LEU A 283 -14.79 -8.86 24.64
N SER A 284 -14.66 -10.16 24.41
CA SER A 284 -15.74 -11.13 24.62
C SER A 284 -16.37 -11.13 26.02
N ARG A 285 -15.63 -10.75 27.07
CA ARG A 285 -16.10 -10.73 28.47
C ARG A 285 -16.29 -9.32 29.02
N ARG A 286 -15.77 -8.29 28.32
CA ARG A 286 -15.67 -6.93 28.86
C ARG A 286 -16.43 -5.87 28.06
N GLY A 287 -16.88 -6.17 26.84
CA GLY A 287 -17.65 -5.24 26.01
C GLY A 287 -16.81 -4.52 24.94
N VAL A 288 -17.36 -3.43 24.39
CA VAL A 288 -16.78 -2.71 23.23
C VAL A 288 -16.21 -1.36 23.65
N TYR A 289 -14.97 -1.11 23.25
CA TYR A 289 -14.16 0.06 23.59
C TYR A 289 -13.66 0.78 22.35
N LYS A 290 -13.37 2.07 22.48
CA LYS A 290 -12.62 2.81 21.45
C LYS A 290 -11.18 2.28 21.39
N MET A 291 -10.57 2.31 20.21
CA MET A 291 -9.16 1.95 20.05
C MET A 291 -8.43 2.87 19.07
N VAL A 292 -7.12 2.98 19.29
CA VAL A 292 -6.14 3.42 18.30
C VAL A 292 -5.18 2.26 18.04
N MET A 293 -4.68 2.09 16.82
CA MET A 293 -3.94 0.90 16.43
C MET A 293 -2.78 1.24 15.51
N SER A 294 -1.59 0.73 15.81
CA SER A 294 -0.47 0.74 14.88
C SER A 294 -0.50 -0.51 14.00
N VAL A 295 -0.31 -0.34 12.70
CA VAL A 295 -0.09 -1.43 11.75
C VAL A 295 1.20 -1.14 11.00
N GLY A 296 2.22 -1.99 11.15
CA GLY A 296 3.44 -1.83 10.37
C GLY A 296 4.70 -2.42 10.98
N TRP A 297 5.85 -1.93 10.52
CA TRP A 297 7.16 -2.53 10.80
C TRP A 297 7.87 -1.86 11.98
N ASN A 298 7.25 -0.83 12.55
CA ASN A 298 7.78 -0.03 13.66
C ASN A 298 9.28 0.26 13.51
N PRO A 299 9.65 1.14 12.56
CA PRO A 299 11.05 1.36 12.22
C PRO A 299 11.90 1.94 13.37
N TYR A 300 11.29 2.54 14.40
CA TYR A 300 11.98 2.91 15.64
C TYR A 300 12.57 1.69 16.38
N PHE A 301 11.92 0.52 16.28
CA PHE A 301 12.33 -0.73 16.94
C PHE A 301 12.91 -1.77 15.98
N ASP A 302 12.99 -1.46 14.69
CA ASP A 302 13.48 -2.31 13.60
C ASP A 302 12.85 -3.73 13.58
N ASN A 303 11.51 -3.81 13.63
CA ASN A 303 10.85 -5.12 13.63
C ASN A 303 11.12 -5.86 12.31
N THR A 304 11.34 -7.18 12.39
CA THR A 304 11.52 -8.06 11.22
C THR A 304 10.21 -8.54 10.62
N GLU A 305 9.08 -8.23 11.27
CA GLU A 305 7.74 -8.62 10.87
C GLU A 305 6.78 -7.45 11.07
N LYS A 306 5.72 -7.43 10.27
CA LYS A 306 4.65 -6.42 10.37
C LYS A 306 3.71 -6.79 11.52
N THR A 307 3.43 -5.86 12.42
CA THR A 307 2.61 -6.10 13.62
C THR A 307 1.29 -5.33 13.58
N ILE A 308 0.33 -5.80 14.39
CA ILE A 308 -0.95 -5.13 14.66
C ILE A 308 -1.02 -4.90 16.17
N GLU A 309 -0.93 -3.63 16.57
CA GLU A 309 -0.77 -3.24 17.97
C GLU A 309 -1.91 -2.28 18.37
N PRO A 310 -3.10 -2.79 18.72
CA PRO A 310 -4.20 -1.97 19.17
C PRO A 310 -4.01 -1.57 20.63
N TRP A 311 -4.23 -0.30 20.90
CA TRP A 311 -4.41 0.25 22.24
C TRP A 311 -5.89 0.54 22.47
N LEU A 312 -6.49 -0.25 23.35
CA LEU A 312 -7.85 -0.01 23.83
C LEU A 312 -7.84 1.21 24.76
N LEU A 313 -8.66 2.20 24.45
CA LEU A 313 -8.70 3.50 25.14
C LEU A 313 -9.54 3.39 26.42
N HIS A 314 -9.15 2.45 27.27
CA HIS A 314 -9.77 2.13 28.53
C HIS A 314 -8.71 1.66 29.54
N LYS A 315 -8.92 1.96 30.82
CA LYS A 315 -8.04 1.50 31.89
C LYS A 315 -8.60 0.20 32.45
N PHE A 316 -7.85 -0.89 32.31
CA PHE A 316 -8.18 -2.18 32.90
C PHE A 316 -7.38 -2.40 34.19
N ASP A 317 -8.01 -3.00 35.19
CA ASP A 317 -7.35 -3.35 36.46
C ASP A 317 -6.56 -4.66 36.37
N GLU A 318 -6.82 -5.48 35.35
CA GLU A 318 -6.21 -6.79 35.13
C GLU A 318 -5.86 -7.00 33.65
N ASP A 319 -4.80 -7.77 33.40
CA ASP A 319 -4.47 -8.27 32.06
C ASP A 319 -5.57 -9.21 31.55
N PHE A 320 -5.75 -9.26 30.23
CA PHE A 320 -6.77 -10.08 29.55
C PHE A 320 -6.17 -10.94 28.43
N TYR A 321 -4.96 -11.45 28.63
CA TYR A 321 -4.34 -12.39 27.69
C TYR A 321 -5.20 -13.64 27.49
N GLY A 322 -5.30 -14.09 26.24
CA GLY A 322 -6.12 -15.22 25.82
C GLY A 322 -7.61 -14.90 25.68
N GLU A 323 -8.08 -13.72 26.09
CA GLU A 323 -9.44 -13.27 25.80
C GLU A 323 -9.60 -13.01 24.30
N GLU A 324 -10.76 -13.32 23.74
CA GLU A 324 -11.08 -13.06 22.35
C GLU A 324 -11.27 -11.54 22.15
N LEU A 325 -10.39 -10.95 21.34
CA LEU A 325 -10.42 -9.56 20.91
C LEU A 325 -10.85 -9.46 19.46
N ARG A 326 -11.75 -8.52 19.19
CA ARG A 326 -12.29 -8.23 17.86
C ARG A 326 -12.12 -6.76 17.57
N LEU A 327 -11.63 -6.43 16.39
CA LEU A 327 -11.35 -5.07 15.96
C LEU A 327 -12.21 -4.76 14.74
N ALA A 328 -12.95 -3.66 14.80
CA ALA A 328 -13.54 -3.01 13.64
C ALA A 328 -12.73 -1.75 13.36
N VAL A 329 -11.93 -1.78 12.30
CA VAL A 329 -11.06 -0.66 11.89
C VAL A 329 -11.84 0.18 10.91
N VAL A 330 -11.99 1.47 11.19
CA VAL A 330 -12.96 2.35 10.50
C VAL A 330 -12.34 3.61 9.90
N GLY A 331 -11.09 3.89 10.24
CA GLY A 331 -10.41 5.07 9.74
C GLY A 331 -8.90 5.02 9.92
N TYR A 332 -8.24 5.90 9.18
CA TYR A 332 -6.80 6.13 9.18
C TYR A 332 -6.49 7.50 9.77
N ILE A 333 -5.37 7.63 10.48
CA ILE A 333 -4.92 8.90 11.08
C ILE A 333 -3.69 9.43 10.34
N ARG A 334 -2.66 8.61 10.16
CA ARG A 334 -1.37 9.05 9.60
C ARG A 334 -0.44 7.89 9.24
N PRO A 335 0.60 8.14 8.43
CA PRO A 335 1.67 7.17 8.20
C PRO A 335 2.46 6.82 9.46
N GLU A 336 3.12 5.66 9.41
CA GLU A 336 4.23 5.38 10.32
C GLU A 336 5.37 6.38 10.08
N ALA A 337 5.98 6.84 11.17
CA ALA A 337 7.03 7.82 11.14
C ALA A 337 8.15 7.42 12.11
N ASN A 338 9.38 7.80 11.77
CA ASN A 338 10.49 7.73 12.69
C ASN A 338 10.51 8.96 13.60
N PHE A 339 10.99 8.77 14.83
CA PHE A 339 11.05 9.81 15.85
C PHE A 339 12.48 9.96 16.38
N SER A 340 12.91 11.20 16.59
CA SER A 340 14.25 11.51 17.11
C SER A 340 14.41 11.22 18.60
N SER A 341 13.30 11.09 19.34
CA SER A 341 13.30 10.77 20.77
C SER A 341 12.07 9.97 21.20
N LEU A 342 12.22 9.21 22.29
CA LEU A 342 11.12 8.49 22.93
C LEU A 342 9.98 9.42 23.35
N GLU A 343 10.31 10.60 23.87
CA GLU A 343 9.32 11.60 24.29
C GLU A 343 8.46 12.09 23.13
N SER A 344 9.08 12.35 21.97
CA SER A 344 8.35 12.76 20.76
C SER A 344 7.44 11.66 20.23
N LEU A 345 7.88 10.39 20.30
CA LEU A 345 7.07 9.23 19.98
C LEU A 345 5.86 9.12 20.92
N ILE A 346 6.07 9.18 22.24
CA ILE A 346 5.00 9.10 23.24
C ILE A 346 4.00 10.24 23.06
N ALA A 347 4.47 11.48 22.90
CA ALA A 347 3.62 12.64 22.69
C ALA A 347 2.76 12.46 21.42
N ARG A 348 3.34 11.93 20.34
CA ARG A 348 2.59 11.64 19.11
C ARG A 348 1.52 10.57 19.33
N ILE A 349 1.83 9.47 20.01
CA ILE A 349 0.84 8.42 20.27
C ILE A 349 -0.34 8.96 21.11
N HIS A 350 -0.07 9.84 22.08
CA HIS A 350 -1.11 10.50 22.85
C HIS A 350 -1.94 11.53 22.04
N GLU A 351 -1.36 12.13 20.99
CA GLU A 351 -2.15 12.91 20.02
C GLU A 351 -3.06 12.00 19.21
N ASP A 352 -2.52 10.90 18.66
CA ASP A 352 -3.29 9.95 17.86
C ASP A 352 -4.46 9.36 18.68
N ARG A 353 -4.25 9.09 19.97
CA ARG A 353 -5.33 8.75 20.92
C ARG A 353 -6.41 9.83 20.98
N ARG A 354 -6.04 11.10 21.17
CA ARG A 354 -7.00 12.21 21.30
C ARG A 354 -7.80 12.42 20.02
N ILE A 355 -7.16 12.25 18.85
CA ILE A 355 -7.83 12.25 17.55
C ILE A 355 -8.86 11.11 17.49
N ALA A 356 -8.44 9.88 17.78
CA ALA A 356 -9.33 8.71 17.77
C ALA A 356 -10.51 8.85 18.75
N GLU A 357 -10.27 9.36 19.97
CA GLU A 357 -11.33 9.58 20.96
C GLU A 357 -12.41 10.52 20.44
N ARG A 358 -12.02 11.66 19.84
CA ARG A 358 -12.96 12.63 19.26
C ARG A 358 -13.67 12.07 18.03
N ALA A 359 -12.90 11.49 17.09
CA ALA A 359 -13.43 10.97 15.85
C ALA A 359 -14.48 9.89 16.09
N LEU A 360 -14.25 8.94 17.01
CA LEU A 360 -15.19 7.85 17.27
C LEU A 360 -16.53 8.29 17.88
N ASP A 361 -16.68 9.54 18.31
CA ASP A 361 -17.97 10.12 18.71
C ASP A 361 -18.75 10.75 17.55
N LEU A 362 -18.11 10.93 16.38
CA LEU A 362 -18.77 11.46 15.19
C LEU A 362 -19.79 10.43 14.64
N PRO A 363 -20.96 10.87 14.13
CA PRO A 363 -21.98 9.97 13.58
C PRO A 363 -21.46 9.00 12.52
N LEU A 364 -20.46 9.42 11.74
CA LEU A 364 -19.79 8.61 10.71
C LEU A 364 -19.18 7.32 11.27
N TYR A 365 -18.62 7.38 12.49
CA TYR A 365 -17.87 6.27 13.09
C TYR A 365 -18.56 5.63 14.30
N ALA A 366 -19.45 6.36 14.97
CA ALA A 366 -20.11 5.94 16.21
C ALA A 366 -20.92 4.64 16.04
N GLY A 367 -21.61 4.47 14.90
CA GLY A 367 -22.46 3.31 14.63
C GLY A 367 -21.71 1.97 14.59
N PHE A 368 -20.41 1.99 14.30
CA PHE A 368 -19.60 0.76 14.25
C PHE A 368 -19.40 0.10 15.62
N LYS A 369 -19.65 0.80 16.73
CA LYS A 369 -19.66 0.21 18.08
C LYS A 369 -20.66 -0.95 18.19
N ASP A 370 -21.75 -0.88 17.45
CA ASP A 370 -22.83 -1.85 17.45
C ASP A 370 -22.73 -2.88 16.30
N ALA A 371 -21.59 -2.93 15.60
CA ALA A 371 -21.37 -3.85 14.49
C ALA A 371 -21.67 -5.30 14.91
N ALA A 372 -22.41 -6.01 14.05
CA ALA A 372 -22.77 -7.42 14.28
C ALA A 372 -21.55 -8.31 14.56
N PHE A 373 -20.39 -7.93 14.00
CA PHE A 373 -19.10 -8.55 14.25
C PHE A 373 -18.74 -8.69 15.74
N PHE A 374 -19.20 -7.80 16.62
CA PHE A 374 -18.96 -7.92 18.06
C PHE A 374 -19.92 -8.85 18.80
N ARG A 375 -21.02 -9.26 18.17
CA ARG A 375 -22.10 -10.03 18.81
C ARG A 375 -22.08 -11.52 18.45
N THR A 376 -21.54 -11.88 17.29
CA THR A 376 -21.59 -13.26 16.77
C THR A 376 -20.33 -14.05 17.15
N PRO A 377 -20.37 -15.20 17.85
CA PRO A 377 -19.19 -16.06 18.04
C PRO A 377 -18.51 -16.40 16.70
N PRO A 378 -17.19 -16.64 16.64
CA PRO A 378 -16.56 -17.04 15.38
C PRO A 378 -17.20 -18.35 14.91
N SER A 379 -17.52 -18.44 13.62
CA SER A 379 -17.91 -19.70 12.96
C SER A 379 -16.74 -20.65 12.84
#